data_AF-A0A6C0BZY3-F1
#
_entry.id   AF-A0A6C0BZY3-F1
#
_cell.length_a   1.000
_cell.length_b   1.000
_cell.length_c   1.000
_cell.angle_alpha   90.00
_cell.angle_beta   90.00
_cell.angle_gamma   90.00
#
_symmetry.space_group_name_H-M   'P 1'
#
loop_
_entity.id
_entity.type
_entity.pdbx_description
1 polymer ?
#
loop_
_entity_poly.entity_id
_entity_poly.type
_entity_poly.pdbx_seq_one_letter_code
_entity_poly.pdbx_strand_id
1 'polypeptide(L)'
;MNFGKYLVEFIGTFIFLSVILTKGEAIPIGVALATAIFFGGKISGGNFNPAVSAMMHLHGKLNTEDLIGYMVAQFLGGIAALCFFKKV
;
A
#
# COMPACT_ATOMS: atom_id res chain seq x y z
N MET A 1 11.25 7.87 -12.77
CA MET A 1 10.63 6.77 -11.99
C MET A 1 11.65 6.11 -11.06
N ASN A 2 11.44 6.19 -9.73
CA ASN A 2 12.21 5.39 -8.78
C ASN A 2 11.41 4.11 -8.48
N PHE A 3 11.86 2.98 -9.04
CA PHE A 3 11.20 1.68 -8.90
C PHE A 3 10.99 1.26 -7.43
N GLY A 4 11.90 1.65 -6.53
CA GLY A 4 11.81 1.32 -5.11
C GLY A 4 10.53 1.84 -4.44
N LYS A 5 10.01 3.00 -4.88
CA LYS A 5 8.77 3.56 -4.35
C LYS A 5 7.57 2.66 -4.63
N TYR A 6 7.45 2.19 -5.87
CA TYR A 6 6.33 1.35 -6.31
C TYR A 6 6.42 -0.05 -5.67
N LEU A 7 7.63 -0.58 -5.51
CA LEU A 7 7.82 -1.85 -4.81
C LEU A 7 7.40 -1.75 -3.34
N VAL A 8 7.74 -0.65 -2.65
CA VAL A 8 7.31 -0.42 -1.28
C VAL A 8 5.79 -0.33 -1.19
N GLU A 9 5.14 0.44 -2.06
CA GLU A 9 3.67 0.55 -2.11
C GLU A 9 3.01 -0.82 -2.35
N PHE A 10 3.54 -1.62 -3.27
CA PHE A 10 3.06 -2.99 -3.53
C PHE A 10 3.18 -3.88 -2.28
N ILE A 11 4.37 -3.96 -1.67
CA ILE A 11 4.64 -4.83 -0.52
C ILE A 11 3.81 -4.39 0.69
N GLY A 12 3.77 -3.10 0.99
CA GLY A 12 3.00 -2.57 2.11
C GLY A 12 1.50 -2.84 1.94
N THR A 13 0.96 -2.62 0.73
CA THR A 13 -0.44 -2.95 0.42
C THR A 13 -0.72 -4.44 0.51
N PHE A 14 0.17 -5.30 0.00
CA PHE A 14 0.07 -6.75 0.16
C PHE A 14 -0.04 -7.14 1.63
N ILE A 15 0.86 -6.65 2.49
CA ILE A 15 0.92 -7.02 3.91
C ILE A 15 -0.34 -6.56 4.65
N PHE A 16 -0.74 -5.29 4.56
CA PHE A 16 -1.87 -4.82 5.38
C PHE A 16 -3.22 -5.42 4.89
N LEU A 17 -3.40 -5.63 3.58
CA LEU A 17 -4.59 -6.31 3.06
C LEU A 17 -4.60 -7.80 3.41
N SER A 18 -3.44 -8.45 3.51
CA SER A 18 -3.35 -9.83 4.03
C SER A 18 -3.87 -9.94 5.46
N VAL A 19 -3.58 -8.94 6.30
CA VAL A 19 -4.08 -8.89 7.68
C VAL A 19 -5.59 -8.62 7.71
N ILE A 20 -6.12 -7.81 6.80
CA ILE A 20 -7.57 -7.63 6.64
C ILE A 20 -8.24 -8.97 6.29
N LEU A 21 -7.70 -9.71 5.33
CA LEU A 21 -8.28 -11.00 4.89
C LEU A 21 -8.23 -12.09 5.97
N THR A 22 -7.17 -12.12 6.78
CA THR A 22 -6.95 -13.19 7.76
C THR A 22 -7.48 -12.90 9.16
N LYS A 23 -7.53 -11.62 9.57
CA LYS A 23 -7.95 -11.21 10.91
C LYS A 23 -9.24 -10.40 10.88
N GLY A 24 -9.35 -9.42 10.00
CA GLY A 24 -10.53 -8.54 9.93
C GLY A 24 -10.76 -7.66 11.17
N GLU A 25 -9.84 -7.67 12.14
CA GLU A 25 -9.93 -6.94 13.40
C GLU A 25 -9.17 -5.61 13.34
N ALA A 26 -9.72 -4.56 13.97
CA ALA A 26 -9.18 -3.21 13.90
C ALA A 26 -7.72 -3.08 14.36
N ILE A 27 -7.35 -3.72 15.49
CA ILE A 27 -6.00 -3.61 16.05
C ILE A 27 -4.94 -4.26 15.16
N PRO A 28 -5.08 -5.54 14.72
CA PRO A 28 -4.15 -6.14 13.77
C PRO A 28 -3.98 -5.33 12.48
N ILE A 29 -5.09 -4.83 11.92
CA ILE A 29 -5.05 -4.02 10.69
C ILE A 29 -4.25 -2.74 10.92
N GLY A 30 -4.52 -2.03 12.02
CA GLY A 30 -3.82 -0.81 12.39
C GLY A 30 -2.32 -1.04 12.59
N VAL A 31 -1.93 -2.12 13.27
CA VAL A 31 -0.53 -2.49 13.49
C VAL A 31 0.17 -2.81 12.17
N ALA A 32 -0.48 -3.55 11.27
CA ALA A 32 0.09 -3.89 9.97
C ALA A 32 0.35 -2.64 9.13
N LEU A 33 -0.63 -1.72 9.07
CA LEU A 33 -0.48 -0.46 8.34
C LEU A 33 0.58 0.44 8.98
N ALA A 34 0.58 0.58 10.31
CA ALA A 34 1.59 1.37 11.03
C ALA A 34 3.01 0.85 10.78
N THR A 35 3.18 -0.49 10.76
CA THR A 35 4.46 -1.14 10.44
C THR A 35 4.90 -0.84 9.01
N ALA A 36 3.99 -0.97 8.03
CA ALA A 36 4.28 -0.65 6.65
C ALA A 36 4.73 0.82 6.48
N ILE A 37 4.06 1.76 7.16
CA ILE A 37 4.41 3.19 7.16
C ILE A 37 5.76 3.42 7.84
N PHE A 38 6.02 2.79 8.98
CA PHE A 38 7.27 2.97 9.73
C PHE A 38 8.49 2.61 8.89
N PHE A 39 8.45 1.47 8.18
CA PHE A 39 9.58 1.01 7.38
C PHE A 39 9.59 1.58 5.95
N GLY A 40 8.42 1.71 5.31
CA GLY A 40 8.31 2.12 3.91
C GLY A 40 8.14 3.62 3.69
N GLY A 41 7.69 4.36 4.71
CA GLY A 41 7.27 5.76 4.58
C GLY A 41 8.38 6.69 4.08
N LYS A 42 9.63 6.49 4.50
CA LYS A 42 10.77 7.30 4.01
C LYS A 42 11.10 7.07 2.53
N ILE A 43 10.65 5.95 1.96
CA ILE A 43 10.93 5.56 0.58
C ILE A 43 9.80 6.03 -0.34
N SER A 44 8.54 5.69 -0.01
CA SER A 44 7.37 5.97 -0.86
C SER A 44 6.45 7.09 -0.33
N GLY A 45 6.60 7.54 0.91
CA GLY A 45 5.58 8.35 1.57
C GLY A 45 4.52 7.51 2.29
N GLY A 46 4.49 6.20 2.06
CA GLY A 46 3.69 5.23 2.83
C GLY A 46 2.19 5.36 2.63
N ASN A 47 1.74 5.49 1.37
CA ASN A 47 0.32 5.71 1.10
C ASN A 47 -0.50 4.43 1.26
N PHE A 48 0.00 3.34 0.64
CA PHE A 48 -0.57 1.98 0.60
C PHE A 48 -2.05 1.88 0.21
N ASN A 49 -2.67 2.98 -0.21
CA ASN A 49 -4.09 3.12 -0.46
C ASN A 49 -4.32 4.15 -1.58
N PRO A 50 -5.09 3.81 -2.64
CA PRO A 50 -5.37 4.73 -3.74
C PRO A 50 -6.04 6.04 -3.31
N ALA A 51 -6.91 6.01 -2.30
CA ALA A 51 -7.56 7.21 -1.77
C ALA A 51 -6.54 8.13 -1.07
N VAL A 52 -5.57 7.56 -0.35
CA VAL A 52 -4.47 8.32 0.27
C VAL A 52 -3.57 8.90 -0.82
N SER A 53 -3.22 8.13 -1.85
CA SER A 53 -2.43 8.63 -2.98
C SER A 53 -3.13 9.78 -3.71
N ALA A 54 -4.42 9.67 -3.96
CA ALA A 54 -5.22 10.74 -4.56
C ALA A 54 -5.23 12.00 -3.69
N MET A 55 -5.44 11.85 -2.37
CA MET A 55 -5.39 12.96 -1.42
C MET A 55 -4.00 13.63 -1.40
N MET A 56 -2.91 12.84 -1.37
CA MET A 56 -1.55 13.39 -1.40
C MET A 56 -1.22 14.08 -2.74
N HIS A 57 -1.77 13.61 -3.85
CA HIS A 57 -1.64 14.27 -5.15
C HIS A 57 -2.36 15.62 -5.17
N LEU A 58 -3.61 15.66 -4.69
CA LEU A 58 -4.38 16.91 -4.58
C LEU A 58 -3.74 17.90 -3.60
N HIS A 59 -3.04 17.40 -2.57
CA HIS A 59 -2.24 18.21 -1.65
C HIS A 59 -0.86 18.63 -2.24
N GLY A 60 -0.56 18.29 -3.50
CA GLY A 60 0.69 18.68 -4.16
C GLY A 60 1.95 17.99 -3.62
N LYS A 61 1.80 16.86 -2.92
CA LYS A 61 2.92 16.07 -2.36
C LYS A 61 3.27 14.83 -3.17
N LEU A 62 2.42 14.46 -4.14
CA LEU A 62 2.64 13.34 -5.05
C LEU A 62 2.43 13.85 -6.49
N ASN A 63 3.39 13.63 -7.39
CA ASN A 63 3.22 14.02 -8.80
C ASN A 63 2.27 13.02 -9.52
N THR A 64 1.78 13.38 -10.70
CA THR A 64 0.81 12.57 -11.46
C THR A 64 1.37 11.21 -11.89
N GLU A 65 2.65 11.12 -12.25
CA GLU A 65 3.28 9.84 -12.62
C GLU A 65 3.33 8.88 -11.43
N ASP A 66 3.75 9.39 -10.26
CA ASP A 66 3.80 8.63 -9.02
C ASP A 66 2.38 8.28 -8.54
N LEU A 67 1.37 9.14 -8.74
CA LEU A 67 -0.03 8.79 -8.45
C LEU A 67 -0.47 7.53 -9.19
N ILE A 68 -0.29 7.51 -10.52
CA ILE A 68 -0.69 6.37 -11.36
C ILE A 68 0.13 5.13 -10.97
N GLY A 69 1.45 5.28 -10.81
CA GLY A 69 2.34 4.18 -10.41
C GLY A 69 1.97 3.59 -9.05
N TYR A 70 1.58 4.44 -8.09
CA TYR A 70 1.17 4.01 -6.76
C TYR A 70 -0.16 3.26 -6.83
N MET A 71 -1.16 3.79 -7.53
CA MET A 71 -2.44 3.10 -7.68
C MET A 71 -2.24 1.72 -8.30
N VAL A 72 -1.45 1.60 -9.37
CA VAL A 72 -1.14 0.30 -10.00
C VAL A 72 -0.47 -0.64 -9.00
N ALA A 73 0.58 -0.19 -8.29
CA ALA A 73 1.29 -1.00 -7.30
C ALA A 73 0.37 -1.46 -6.16
N GLN A 74 -0.47 -0.57 -5.63
CA GLN A 74 -1.41 -0.83 -4.55
C GLN A 74 -2.49 -1.84 -4.99
N PHE A 75 -3.09 -1.66 -6.16
CA PHE A 75 -4.06 -2.63 -6.70
C PHE A 75 -3.43 -3.99 -6.91
N LEU A 76 -2.23 -4.06 -7.49
CA LEU A 76 -1.50 -5.31 -7.68
C LEU A 76 -1.15 -5.96 -6.33
N GLY A 77 -0.76 -5.18 -5.32
CA GLY A 77 -0.48 -5.69 -3.97
C GLY A 77 -1.70 -6.33 -3.32
N GLY A 78 -2.88 -5.70 -3.48
CA GLY A 78 -4.13 -6.26 -2.99
C GLY A 78 -4.60 -7.50 -3.72
N ILE A 79 -4.45 -7.53 -5.05
CA ILE A 79 -4.74 -8.72 -5.86
C ILE A 79 -3.80 -9.86 -5.45
N ALA A 80 -2.51 -9.58 -5.27
CA ALA A 80 -1.54 -10.58 -4.83
C ALA A 80 -1.88 -11.14 -3.44
N ALA A 81 -2.31 -10.30 -2.50
CA ALA A 81 -2.77 -10.74 -1.18
C ALA A 81 -3.97 -11.69 -1.32
N LEU A 82 -4.98 -11.30 -2.10
CA LEU A 82 -6.14 -12.15 -2.35
C LEU A 82 -5.75 -13.49 -2.99
N CYS A 83 -4.87 -13.49 -4.00
CA CYS A 83 -4.41 -14.70 -4.66
C CYS A 83 -3.59 -15.62 -3.74
N PHE A 84 -2.83 -15.05 -2.80
CA PHE A 84 -2.07 -15.80 -1.82
C PHE A 84 -3.00 -16.53 -0.84
N PHE A 85 -4.03 -15.86 -0.33
CA PHE A 85 -4.96 -16.44 0.65
C PHE A 85 -6.13 -17.22 0.05
N LYS A 86 -6.47 -17.04 -1.23
CA LYS A 86 -7.44 -17.90 -1.94
C LYS A 86 -6.93 -19.31 -2.22
N LYS A 87 -5.61 -19.52 -2.16
CA LYS A 87 -4.96 -20.81 -2.45
C LYS A 87 -4.69 -21.64 -1.19
N VAL A 88 -5.07 -21.15 -0.01
CA VAL A 88 -4.96 -21.84 1.28
C VAL A 88 -6.36 -22.21 1.74
#